data_AF-Q13JZ4-F1
#
_entry.id   AF-Q13JZ4-F1
#
_cell.length_a   1.000
_cell.length_b   1.000
_cell.length_c   1.000
_cell.angle_alpha   90.00
_cell.angle_beta   90.00
_cell.angle_gamma   90.00
#
_symmetry.space_group_name_H-M   'P 1'
#
loop_
_entity.id
_entity.type
_entity.pdbx_description
1 polymer ?
#
loop_
_entity_poly.entity_id
_entity_poly.type
_entity_poly.pdbx_seq_one_letter_code
_entity_poly.pdbx_strand_id
1 'polypeptide(L)'
;MGGIMNCAREREWKRHRRLIRAFRLVALSGLLAAAVTWAGSVYDHPLDPAIMAGMAAPECAGVRAIAAGSLRPASQPDDDICRSFFLYRTTFSDATDNARAYVDSIARDRADEFRQLIGYVFLLSLAGVGVAFAFAFAFRSVHGHYWHSRRR
;
A
#
# COMPACT_ATOMS: atom_id res chain seq x y z
N MET A 1 -39.62 36.57 -19.03
CA MET A 1 -38.28 35.97 -19.25
C MET A 1 -37.55 35.49 -17.97
N GLY A 2 -38.13 35.56 -16.75
CA GLY A 2 -37.45 35.16 -15.51
C GLY A 2 -37.49 33.66 -15.14
N GLY A 3 -38.37 32.85 -15.73
CA GLY A 3 -38.56 31.44 -15.33
C GLY A 3 -37.49 30.46 -15.83
N ILE A 4 -36.89 30.72 -16.99
CA ILE A 4 -35.90 29.82 -17.61
C ILE A 4 -34.53 29.92 -16.91
N MET A 5 -34.19 31.11 -16.42
CA MET A 5 -32.92 31.39 -15.75
C MET A 5 -32.82 30.74 -14.36
N ASN A 6 -33.94 30.63 -13.63
CA ASN A 6 -33.99 29.91 -12.35
C ASN A 6 -33.86 28.38 -12.50
N CYS A 7 -34.38 27.79 -13.58
CA CYS A 7 -34.26 26.35 -13.84
C CYS A 7 -32.83 25.92 -14.23
N ALA A 8 -32.10 26.77 -14.95
CA ALA A 8 -30.69 26.50 -15.28
C ALA A 8 -29.81 26.53 -14.02
N ARG A 9 -29.99 27.55 -13.17
CA ARG A 9 -29.25 27.72 -11.91
C ARG A 9 -29.52 26.60 -10.89
N GLU A 10 -30.77 26.14 -10.78
CA GLU A 10 -31.09 24.97 -9.94
C GLU A 10 -30.46 23.66 -10.44
N ARG A 11 -30.39 23.47 -11.77
CA ARG A 11 -29.76 22.28 -12.36
C ARG A 11 -28.26 22.27 -12.11
N GLU A 12 -27.59 23.41 -12.25
CA GLU A 12 -26.17 23.56 -11.93
C GLU A 12 -25.89 23.33 -10.45
N TRP A 13 -26.71 23.89 -9.55
CA TRP A 13 -26.59 23.64 -8.11
C TRP A 13 -26.76 22.16 -7.76
N LYS A 14 -27.81 21.50 -8.28
CA LYS A 14 -28.05 20.07 -8.06
C LYS A 14 -26.91 19.22 -8.63
N ARG A 15 -26.38 19.57 -9.80
CA ARG A 15 -25.20 18.92 -10.41
C ARG A 15 -23.95 19.10 -9.54
N HIS A 16 -23.69 20.30 -9.07
CA HIS A 16 -22.53 20.58 -8.22
C HIS A 16 -22.60 19.83 -6.89
N ARG A 17 -23.78 19.78 -6.25
CA ARG A 17 -24.01 19.00 -5.03
C ARG A 17 -23.81 17.50 -5.25
N ARG A 18 -24.23 16.97 -6.40
CA ARG A 18 -23.99 15.56 -6.78
C ARG A 18 -22.49 15.29 -6.98
N LEU A 19 -21.78 16.18 -7.65
CA LEU A 19 -20.32 16.07 -7.85
C LEU A 19 -19.57 16.07 -6.51
N ILE A 20 -19.91 16.97 -5.59
CA ILE A 20 -19.30 17.02 -4.25
C ILE A 20 -19.56 15.71 -3.49
N ARG A 21 -20.78 15.18 -3.54
CA ARG A 21 -21.12 13.90 -2.90
C ARG A 21 -20.36 12.73 -3.52
N ALA A 22 -20.27 12.68 -4.85
CA ALA A 22 -19.53 11.64 -5.55
C ALA A 22 -18.03 11.70 -5.21
N PHE A 23 -17.43 12.90 -5.24
CA PHE A 23 -16.04 13.11 -4.85
C PHE A 23 -15.80 12.69 -3.40
N ARG A 24 -16.69 13.06 -2.47
CA ARG A 24 -16.58 12.67 -1.07
C ARG A 24 -16.64 11.16 -0.90
N LEU A 25 -17.51 10.47 -1.64
CA LEU A 25 -17.60 9.01 -1.60
C LEU A 25 -16.32 8.36 -2.11
N VAL A 26 -15.79 8.82 -3.25
CA VAL A 26 -14.52 8.34 -3.80
C VAL A 26 -13.35 8.58 -2.82
N ALA A 27 -13.29 9.77 -2.21
CA ALA A 27 -12.26 10.11 -1.24
C ALA A 27 -12.33 9.22 0.01
N LEU A 28 -13.53 8.99 0.55
CA LEU A 28 -13.73 8.09 1.70
C LEU A 28 -13.38 6.65 1.37
N SER A 29 -13.76 6.16 0.18
CA SER A 29 -13.35 4.83 -0.28
C SER A 29 -11.84 4.70 -0.43
N GLY A 30 -11.18 5.73 -0.97
CA GLY A 30 -9.71 5.77 -1.08
C GLY A 30 -9.02 5.77 0.27
N LEU A 31 -9.53 6.56 1.23
CA LEU A 31 -9.02 6.57 2.61
C LEU A 31 -9.22 5.23 3.31
N LEU A 32 -10.39 4.60 3.14
CA LEU A 32 -10.67 3.28 3.72
C LEU A 32 -9.73 2.22 3.12
N ALA A 33 -9.53 2.23 1.81
CA ALA A 33 -8.59 1.33 1.14
C ALA A 33 -7.17 1.53 1.67
N ALA A 34 -6.69 2.77 1.75
CA ALA A 34 -5.38 3.07 2.31
C ALA A 34 -5.25 2.61 3.77
N ALA A 35 -6.28 2.80 4.60
CA ALA A 35 -6.26 2.34 5.99
C ALA A 35 -6.19 0.80 6.09
N VAL A 36 -6.95 0.08 5.27
CA VAL A 36 -6.91 -1.40 5.23
C VAL A 36 -5.56 -1.90 4.72
N THR A 37 -5.00 -1.28 3.68
CA THR A 37 -3.67 -1.63 3.17
C THR A 37 -2.57 -1.39 4.20
N TRP A 38 -2.63 -0.27 4.93
CA TRP A 38 -1.70 0.00 6.02
C TRP A 38 -1.85 -0.98 7.18
N ALA A 39 -3.08 -1.35 7.53
CA ALA A 39 -3.30 -2.37 8.54
C ALA A 39 -2.71 -3.72 8.10
N GLY A 40 -2.88 -4.10 6.84
CA GLY A 40 -2.25 -5.29 6.23
C GLY A 40 -0.73 -5.30 6.42
N SER A 41 -0.04 -4.24 6.01
CA SER A 41 1.43 -4.21 6.13
C SER A 41 1.93 -4.27 7.58
N VAL A 42 1.16 -3.70 8.53
CA VAL A 42 1.46 -3.85 9.97
C VAL A 42 1.36 -5.30 10.43
N TYR A 43 0.40 -6.07 9.89
CA TYR A 43 0.25 -7.50 10.18
C TYR A 43 1.34 -8.34 9.52
N ASP A 44 1.71 -8.03 8.28
CA ASP A 44 2.71 -8.79 7.52
C ASP A 44 4.13 -8.59 8.07
N HIS A 45 4.40 -7.42 8.67
CA HIS A 45 5.66 -7.09 9.32
C HIS A 45 5.48 -6.84 10.83
N PRO A 46 5.23 -7.87 11.66
CA PRO A 46 5.02 -7.69 13.09
C PRO A 46 6.31 -7.29 13.81
N LEU A 47 6.16 -6.54 14.91
CA LEU A 47 7.26 -6.35 15.85
C LEU A 47 7.29 -7.52 16.82
N ASP A 48 8.37 -8.27 16.82
CA ASP A 48 8.53 -9.41 17.72
C ASP A 48 9.13 -8.97 19.06
N PRO A 49 8.39 -9.08 20.18
CA PRO A 49 8.88 -8.67 21.50
C PRO A 49 10.02 -9.56 22.01
N ALA A 50 10.09 -10.84 21.62
CA ALA A 50 11.18 -11.73 22.03
C ALA A 50 12.50 -11.37 21.33
N ILE A 51 12.44 -10.98 20.05
CA ILE A 51 13.61 -10.45 19.33
C ILE A 51 14.10 -9.16 20.00
N MET A 52 13.19 -8.22 20.30
CA MET A 52 13.56 -6.97 20.99
C MET A 52 14.13 -7.22 22.39
N ALA A 53 13.56 -8.17 23.14
CA ALA A 53 14.07 -8.56 24.44
C ALA A 53 15.50 -9.11 24.33
N GLY A 54 15.77 -9.99 23.35
CA GLY A 54 17.11 -10.51 23.10
C GLY A 54 18.11 -9.44 22.63
N MET A 55 17.65 -8.43 21.90
CA MET A 55 18.48 -7.27 21.56
C MET A 55 18.85 -6.43 22.78
N ALA A 56 17.99 -6.35 23.80
CA ALA A 56 18.23 -5.56 25.01
C ALA A 56 18.99 -6.35 26.09
N ALA A 57 18.86 -7.68 26.09
CA ALA A 57 19.45 -8.58 27.06
C ALA A 57 21.00 -8.55 27.02
N PRO A 58 21.70 -8.30 28.15
CA PRO A 58 23.16 -8.36 28.19
C PRO A 58 23.70 -9.78 27.99
N GLU A 59 22.97 -10.82 28.44
CA GLU A 59 23.32 -12.23 28.26
C GLU A 59 23.36 -12.65 26.78
N CYS A 60 22.63 -11.96 25.90
CA CYS A 60 22.65 -12.21 24.46
C CYS A 60 23.74 -11.42 23.71
N ALA A 61 24.71 -10.81 24.41
CA ALA A 61 25.80 -10.04 23.78
C ALA A 61 26.60 -10.86 22.74
N GLY A 62 26.77 -12.16 22.98
CA GLY A 62 27.41 -13.07 22.01
C GLY A 62 26.64 -13.14 20.68
N VAL A 63 25.31 -13.19 20.74
CA VAL A 63 24.43 -13.17 19.55
C VAL A 63 24.50 -11.84 18.83
N ARG A 64 24.58 -10.73 19.58
CA ARG A 64 24.71 -9.38 19.01
C ARG A 64 25.95 -9.25 18.12
N ALA A 65 27.05 -9.88 18.53
CA ALA A 65 28.32 -9.88 17.79
C ALA A 65 28.33 -10.74 16.51
N ILE A 66 27.36 -11.64 16.32
CA ILE A 66 27.25 -12.47 15.12
C ILE A 66 26.86 -11.59 13.94
N ALA A 67 27.58 -11.64 12.82
CA ALA A 67 27.20 -10.88 11.62
C ALA A 67 25.82 -11.30 11.09
N ALA A 68 25.05 -10.32 10.59
CA ALA A 68 23.74 -10.58 9.96
C ALA A 68 23.87 -11.58 8.80
N GLY A 69 22.96 -12.54 8.71
CA GLY A 69 22.95 -13.58 7.69
C GLY A 69 24.14 -14.54 7.75
N SER A 70 24.93 -14.56 8.84
CA SER A 70 26.07 -15.48 8.91
C SER A 70 25.58 -16.93 9.03
N LEU A 71 26.05 -17.78 8.12
CA LEU A 71 25.86 -19.23 8.15
C LEU A 71 26.91 -19.95 9.02
N ARG A 72 27.74 -19.19 9.76
CA ARG A 72 28.76 -19.81 10.60
C ARG A 72 28.08 -20.61 11.71
N PRO A 73 28.61 -21.81 12.05
CA PRO A 73 28.09 -22.62 13.14
C PRO A 73 28.44 -21.97 14.47
N ALA A 74 27.70 -20.92 14.84
CA ALA A 74 27.59 -20.51 16.23
C ALA A 74 26.59 -21.47 16.90
N SER A 75 26.96 -22.05 18.04
CA SER A 75 26.06 -22.89 18.83
C SER A 75 24.80 -22.11 19.14
N GLN A 76 23.64 -22.66 18.80
CA GLN A 76 22.35 -22.05 19.11
C GLN A 76 22.23 -21.87 20.63
N PRO A 77 21.78 -20.70 21.12
CA PRO A 77 21.58 -20.48 22.55
C PRO A 77 20.46 -21.39 23.10
N ASP A 78 20.64 -21.88 24.32
CA ASP A 78 19.61 -22.64 25.05
C ASP A 78 18.50 -21.75 25.62
N ASP A 79 18.80 -20.48 25.88
CA ASP A 79 17.83 -19.48 26.34
C ASP A 79 16.89 -19.06 25.20
N ASP A 80 15.58 -19.07 25.47
CA ASP A 80 14.53 -18.78 24.48
C ASP A 80 14.62 -17.38 23.89
N ILE A 81 15.01 -16.39 24.69
CA ILE A 81 15.12 -14.99 24.29
C ILE A 81 16.33 -14.81 23.37
N CYS A 82 17.50 -15.33 23.78
CA CYS A 82 18.70 -15.28 22.94
C CYS A 82 18.55 -16.12 21.66
N ARG A 83 17.82 -17.24 21.73
CA ARG A 83 17.52 -18.09 20.58
C ARG A 83 16.66 -17.38 19.53
N SER A 84 15.65 -16.64 19.95
CA SER A 84 14.79 -15.86 19.04
C SER A 84 15.59 -14.77 18.32
N PHE A 85 16.42 -14.03 19.06
CA PHE A 85 17.32 -13.03 18.47
C PHE A 85 18.39 -13.67 17.56
N PHE A 86 18.90 -14.85 17.92
CA PHE A 86 19.86 -15.60 17.11
C PHE A 86 19.26 -15.99 15.77
N LEU A 87 18.07 -16.59 15.77
CA LEU A 87 17.38 -16.97 14.54
C LEU A 87 17.12 -15.76 13.64
N TYR A 88 16.70 -14.64 14.21
CA TYR A 88 16.57 -13.38 13.46
C TYR A 88 17.90 -12.95 12.83
N ARG A 89 18.99 -12.92 13.60
CA ARG A 89 20.33 -12.52 13.13
C ARG A 89 20.86 -13.41 12.02
N THR A 90 20.60 -14.71 12.07
CA THR A 90 21.10 -15.67 11.08
C THR A 90 20.21 -15.80 9.86
N THR A 91 18.91 -15.50 9.98
CA THR A 91 17.94 -15.65 8.87
C THR A 91 18.00 -14.47 7.91
N PHE A 92 18.10 -13.25 8.43
CA PHE A 92 18.07 -12.03 7.60
C PHE A 92 19.46 -11.44 7.44
N SER A 93 19.86 -11.20 6.19
CA SER A 93 21.18 -10.66 5.83
C SER A 93 21.41 -9.24 6.30
N ASP A 94 20.35 -8.51 6.60
CA ASP A 94 20.30 -7.14 7.06
C ASP A 94 19.77 -7.03 8.50
N ALA A 95 19.67 -8.16 9.22
CA ALA A 95 19.24 -8.20 10.60
C ALA A 95 20.02 -7.19 11.46
N THR A 96 19.29 -6.34 12.15
CA THR A 96 19.85 -5.33 13.05
C THR A 96 20.30 -5.93 14.38
N ASP A 97 21.17 -5.24 15.11
CA ASP A 97 21.76 -5.71 16.37
C ASP A 97 21.21 -5.00 17.62
N ASN A 98 20.30 -4.05 17.43
CA ASN A 98 19.71 -3.25 18.50
C ASN A 98 18.23 -2.95 18.21
N ALA A 99 17.46 -2.76 19.30
CA ALA A 99 16.00 -2.65 19.24
C ALA A 99 15.52 -1.40 18.46
N ARG A 100 16.23 -0.27 18.55
CA ARG A 100 15.84 0.95 17.82
C ARG A 100 15.96 0.73 16.31
N ALA A 101 17.11 0.22 15.86
CA ALA A 101 17.32 -0.07 14.44
C ALA A 101 16.35 -1.13 13.91
N TYR A 102 15.98 -2.11 14.72
CA TYR A 102 14.93 -3.10 14.39
C TYR A 102 13.55 -2.48 14.20
N VAL A 103 13.13 -1.61 15.12
CA VAL A 103 11.84 -0.89 14.97
C VAL A 103 11.86 -0.03 13.71
N ASP A 104 12.98 0.64 13.45
CA ASP A 104 13.15 1.50 12.27
C ASP A 104 13.22 0.70 10.96
N SER A 105 13.77 -0.52 10.95
CA SER A 105 13.72 -1.41 9.76
C SER A 105 12.28 -1.88 9.51
N ILE A 106 11.59 -2.41 10.53
CA ILE A 106 10.22 -2.88 10.38
C ILE A 106 9.27 -1.74 9.96
N ALA A 107 9.46 -0.53 10.47
CA ALA A 107 8.68 0.63 10.03
C ALA A 107 8.93 0.99 8.56
N ARG A 108 10.16 0.82 8.06
CA ARG A 108 10.49 1.00 6.64
C ARG A 108 9.86 -0.09 5.78
N ASP A 109 9.98 -1.35 6.18
CA ASP A 109 9.40 -2.48 5.44
C ASP A 109 7.87 -2.30 5.26
N ARG A 110 7.17 -1.95 6.35
CA ARG A 110 5.73 -1.62 6.32
C ARG A 110 5.38 -0.50 5.36
N ALA A 111 6.22 0.55 5.31
CA ALA A 111 6.00 1.71 4.47
C ALA A 111 6.30 1.41 2.99
N ASP A 112 7.33 0.63 2.72
CA ASP A 112 7.71 0.21 1.38
C ASP A 112 6.66 -0.73 0.78
N GLU A 113 6.19 -1.72 1.54
CA GLU A 113 5.10 -2.60 1.13
C GLU A 113 3.80 -1.83 0.87
N PHE A 114 3.41 -0.95 1.79
CA PHE A 114 2.25 -0.08 1.64
C PHE A 114 2.33 0.76 0.35
N ARG A 115 3.50 1.37 0.10
CA ARG A 115 3.75 2.19 -1.09
C ARG A 115 3.67 1.35 -2.36
N GLN A 116 4.23 0.14 -2.34
CA GLN A 116 4.19 -0.78 -3.46
C GLN A 116 2.75 -1.20 -3.79
N LEU A 117 1.96 -1.60 -2.79
CA LEU A 117 0.56 -2.01 -2.97
C LEU A 117 -0.31 -0.88 -3.52
N ILE A 118 -0.22 0.33 -2.95
CA ILE A 118 -0.94 1.49 -3.48
C ILE A 118 -0.49 1.82 -4.90
N GLY A 119 0.82 1.76 -5.16
CA GLY A 119 1.39 1.97 -6.48
C GLY A 119 0.79 1.03 -7.52
N TYR A 120 0.68 -0.27 -7.20
CA TYR A 120 0.06 -1.25 -8.08
C TYR A 120 -1.41 -0.97 -8.33
N VAL A 121 -2.19 -0.65 -7.28
CA VAL A 121 -3.61 -0.31 -7.44
C VAL A 121 -3.77 0.89 -8.36
N PHE A 122 -2.93 1.92 -8.21
CA PHE A 122 -2.98 3.10 -9.07
C PHE A 122 -2.65 2.76 -10.54
N LEU A 123 -1.58 2.00 -10.78
CA LEU A 123 -1.18 1.59 -12.13
C LEU A 123 -2.25 0.73 -12.81
N LEU A 124 -2.81 -0.24 -12.09
CA LEU A 124 -3.90 -1.09 -12.59
C LEU A 124 -5.16 -0.27 -12.89
N SER A 125 -5.49 0.69 -12.02
CA SER A 125 -6.62 1.60 -12.25
C SER A 125 -6.42 2.45 -13.50
N LEU A 126 -5.23 3.00 -13.69
CA LEU A 126 -4.88 3.81 -14.86
C LEU A 126 -4.95 2.98 -16.15
N ALA A 127 -4.40 1.75 -16.13
CA ALA A 127 -4.48 0.83 -17.25
C ALA A 127 -5.95 0.49 -17.60
N GLY A 128 -6.76 0.16 -16.59
CA GLY A 128 -8.19 -0.15 -16.79
C GLY A 128 -8.97 1.03 -17.37
N VAL A 129 -8.76 2.23 -16.84
CA VAL A 129 -9.38 3.46 -17.38
C VAL A 129 -8.92 3.72 -18.81
N GLY A 130 -7.63 3.57 -19.11
CA GLY A 130 -7.08 3.72 -20.46
C GLY A 130 -7.73 2.76 -21.47
N VAL A 131 -7.88 1.50 -21.11
CA VAL A 131 -8.57 0.49 -21.93
C VAL A 131 -10.03 0.88 -22.17
N ALA A 132 -10.76 1.31 -21.14
CA ALA A 132 -12.15 1.74 -21.28
C ALA A 132 -12.28 2.96 -22.22
N PHE A 133 -11.38 3.93 -22.13
CA PHE A 133 -11.34 5.08 -23.05
C PHE A 133 -11.06 4.64 -24.49
N ALA A 134 -10.09 3.75 -24.71
CA ALA A 134 -9.77 3.24 -26.04
C ALA A 134 -10.99 2.56 -26.70
N PHE A 135 -11.71 1.72 -25.95
CA PHE A 135 -12.95 1.10 -26.43
C PHE A 135 -14.04 2.13 -26.75
N ALA A 136 -14.25 3.12 -25.88
CA ALA A 136 -15.24 4.16 -26.13
C ALA A 136 -14.94 4.98 -27.40
N PHE A 137 -13.67 5.33 -27.62
CA PHE A 137 -13.22 6.01 -28.83
C PHE A 137 -13.39 5.15 -30.09
N ALA A 138 -13.02 3.87 -30.03
CA ALA A 138 -13.19 2.94 -31.14
C ALA A 138 -14.67 2.73 -31.49
N PHE A 139 -15.54 2.55 -30.49
CA PHE A 139 -16.98 2.42 -30.72
C PHE A 139 -17.56 3.69 -31.36
N ARG A 140 -17.17 4.87 -30.87
CA ARG A 140 -17.61 6.15 -31.42
C ARG A 140 -17.14 6.36 -32.86
N SER A 141 -15.89 6.01 -33.19
CA SER A 141 -15.37 6.16 -34.55
C SER A 141 -16.09 5.22 -35.53
N VAL A 142 -16.29 3.96 -35.15
CA VAL A 142 -17.04 2.98 -35.95
C VAL A 142 -18.48 3.40 -36.15
N HIS A 143 -19.17 3.85 -35.10
CA HIS A 143 -20.55 4.33 -35.23
C HIS A 143 -20.64 5.59 -36.11
N GLY A 144 -19.67 6.50 -36.01
CA GLY A 144 -19.57 7.69 -36.86
C GLY A 144 -19.36 7.34 -38.34
N HIS A 145 -18.46 6.40 -38.62
CA HIS A 145 -18.26 5.88 -39.97
C HIS A 145 -19.50 5.20 -40.52
N TYR A 146 -20.13 4.33 -39.74
CA TYR A 146 -21.36 3.62 -40.14
C TYR A 146 -22.51 4.58 -40.49
N TRP A 147 -22.65 5.66 -39.72
CA TRP A 147 -23.67 6.67 -39.97
C TRP A 147 -23.39 7.50 -41.23
N HIS A 148 -22.13 7.76 -41.55
CA HIS A 148 -21.75 8.45 -42.78
C HIS A 148 -21.95 7.60 -44.03
N SER A 149 -21.68 6.29 -43.96
CA SER A 149 -21.92 5.35 -45.08
C SER A 149 -23.40 5.13 -45.39
N ARG A 150 -24.31 5.37 -44.44
CA ARG A 150 -25.76 5.16 -44.62
C ARG A 150 -26.51 6.39 -45.16
N ARG A 151 -25.82 7.54 -45.28
CA ARG A 151 -26.37 8.81 -45.79
C ARG A 151 -25.98 9.11 -47.24
N ARG A 152 -25.13 8.29 -47.86
CA ARG A 152 -24.89 8.29 -49.31
C ARG A 152 -25.74 7.22 -49.96
#